data_AF-A0A1Q3B3T3-F1
#
_entry.id   AF-A0A1Q3B3T3-F1
#
_cell.length_a   1.000
_cell.length_b   1.000
_cell.length_c   1.000
_cell.angle_alpha   90.00
_cell.angle_beta   90.00
_cell.angle_gamma   90.00
#
_symmetry.space_group_name_H-M   'P 1'
#
loop_
_entity.id
_entity.type
_entity.pdbx_description
1 polymer ?
#
loop_
_entity_poly.entity_id
_entity_poly.type
_entity_poly.pdbx_seq_one_letter_code
_entity_poly.pdbx_strand_id
1 'polypeptide(L)'
;MPIHILSLLKIPKKVTNRIQKILVNFLWSSQGNNRLHWISWHQICHPFVEGGLGIRDMDTVMQSLQSKFAWLFLQRQSLWAQIVRSKYGTWHHVLQKGIRPSSSHCWNAIAKHLPLISNNTRMIIRSGNSSFWKENWLGRSLWFPGCPLPLLSAKEALDIPPLLEVLLDSSSKRWPSPSSS
;
A
#
# COMPACT_ATOMS: atom_id res chain seq x y z
N MET A 1 0.50 23.97 6.56
CA MET A 1 0.85 23.16 5.37
C MET A 1 -0.44 22.64 4.74
N PRO A 2 -0.68 22.82 3.43
CA PRO A 2 -1.87 22.30 2.75
C PRO A 2 -1.75 20.77 2.55
N ILE A 3 -1.94 20.03 3.64
CA ILE A 3 -1.81 18.56 3.72
C ILE A 3 -2.75 17.86 2.71
N HIS A 4 -3.95 18.42 2.51
CA HIS A 4 -4.94 17.86 1.59
C HIS A 4 -4.42 17.78 0.15
N ILE A 5 -3.74 18.81 -0.32
CA ILE A 5 -3.19 18.87 -1.69
C ILE A 5 -2.07 17.84 -1.85
N LEU A 6 -1.14 17.79 -0.89
CA LEU A 6 -0.04 16.82 -0.86
C LEU A 6 -0.54 15.38 -0.85
N SER A 7 -1.67 15.13 -0.18
CA SER A 7 -2.20 13.78 -0.05
C SER A 7 -2.89 13.25 -1.31
N LEU A 8 -3.40 14.14 -2.16
CA LEU A 8 -4.19 13.78 -3.34
C LEU A 8 -3.45 13.98 -4.65
N LEU A 9 -2.48 14.89 -4.72
CA LEU A 9 -1.81 15.26 -5.97
C LEU A 9 -0.32 14.98 -5.92
N LYS A 10 0.23 14.60 -7.08
CA LYS A 10 1.67 14.60 -7.27
C LYS A 10 2.11 16.01 -7.64
N ILE A 11 2.77 16.68 -6.70
CA ILE A 11 3.28 18.03 -6.92
C ILE A 11 4.46 17.98 -7.93
N PRO A 12 4.56 18.93 -8.87
CA PRO A 12 5.71 19.02 -9.77
C PRO A 12 7.03 19.21 -9.00
N LYS A 13 8.09 18.53 -9.44
CA LYS A 13 9.43 18.60 -8.81
C LYS A 13 9.96 20.03 -8.66
N LYS A 14 9.62 20.93 -9.58
CA LYS A 14 10.03 22.34 -9.51
C LYS A 14 9.48 23.05 -8.26
N VAL A 15 8.25 22.71 -7.87
CA VAL A 15 7.60 23.29 -6.69
C VAL A 15 8.17 22.68 -5.42
N THR A 16 8.36 21.36 -5.37
CA THR A 16 8.98 20.69 -4.21
C THR A 16 10.41 21.21 -3.99
N ASN A 17 11.20 21.35 -5.06
CA ASN A 17 12.54 21.94 -4.99
C ASN A 17 12.53 23.40 -4.50
N ARG A 18 11.51 24.19 -4.87
CA ARG A 18 11.38 25.58 -4.39
C ARG A 18 11.06 25.62 -2.89
N ILE A 19 10.16 24.75 -2.42
CA ILE A 19 9.84 24.61 -1.00
C ILE A 19 11.07 24.14 -0.22
N GLN A 20 11.77 23.13 -0.73
CA GLN A 20 13.00 22.62 -0.16
C GLN A 20 14.07 23.72 -0.04
N LYS A 21 14.27 24.54 -1.07
CA LYS A 21 15.19 25.69 -1.00
C LYS A 21 14.80 26.68 0.10
N ILE A 22 13.51 26.96 0.28
CA ILE A 22 13.04 27.83 1.37
C ILE A 22 13.35 27.20 2.73
N LEU A 23 13.13 25.89 2.90
CA LEU A 23 13.43 25.18 4.15
C LEU A 23 14.93 25.12 4.44
N VAL A 24 15.75 24.83 3.43
CA VAL A 24 17.22 24.83 3.52
C VAL A 24 17.72 26.22 3.88
N ASN A 25 17.23 27.25 3.20
CA ASN A 25 17.60 28.64 3.50
C ASN A 25 17.14 29.02 4.90
N PHE A 26 15.95 28.62 5.34
CA PHE A 26 15.50 28.85 6.70
C PHE A 26 16.44 28.19 7.73
N LEU A 27 16.86 26.94 7.49
CA LEU A 27 17.73 26.20 8.40
C LEU A 27 19.14 26.82 8.50
N TRP A 28 19.67 27.32 7.38
CA TRP A 28 21.05 27.83 7.30
C TRP A 28 21.15 29.36 7.25
N SER A 29 20.02 30.07 7.28
CA SER A 29 20.01 31.54 7.33
C SER A 29 20.33 32.01 8.73
N SER A 30 21.22 32.99 8.82
CA SER A 30 21.48 33.72 10.04
C SER A 30 21.60 35.20 9.69
N GLN A 31 20.74 36.02 10.30
CA GLN A 31 20.73 37.49 10.15
C GLN A 31 20.82 37.99 8.69
N GLY A 32 20.06 37.38 7.78
CA GLY A 32 19.89 37.89 6.40
C GLY A 32 21.00 37.53 5.41
N ASN A 33 22.08 36.89 5.86
CA ASN A 33 23.13 36.38 4.96
C ASN A 33 22.98 34.87 4.73
N ASN A 34 23.03 34.47 3.44
CA ASN A 34 23.08 33.06 3.06
C ASN A 34 24.43 32.47 3.50
N ARG A 35 24.42 31.60 4.52
CA ARG A 35 25.61 30.83 4.91
C ARG A 35 25.81 29.63 4.00
N LEU A 36 27.06 29.16 3.93
CA LEU A 36 27.43 27.91 3.27
C LEU A 36 26.62 26.75 3.85
N HIS A 37 26.08 25.90 2.97
CA HIS A 37 25.40 24.66 3.36
C HIS A 37 26.45 23.61 3.72
N TRP A 38 26.63 23.34 5.02
CA TRP A 38 27.64 22.40 5.50
C TRP A 38 27.27 20.93 5.26
N ILE A 39 25.98 20.62 5.17
CA ILE A 39 25.46 19.27 5.07
C ILE A 39 24.41 19.23 3.95
N SER A 40 24.42 18.17 3.15
CA SER A 40 23.42 17.98 2.10
C SER A 40 22.02 17.84 2.68
N TRP A 41 21.00 18.32 1.97
CA TRP A 41 19.61 18.17 2.42
C TRP A 41 19.21 16.71 2.67
N HIS A 42 19.72 15.79 1.84
CA HIS A 42 19.42 14.37 2.00
C HIS A 42 19.92 13.81 3.33
N GLN A 43 21.17 14.15 3.72
CA GLN A 43 21.74 13.77 5.01
C GLN A 43 20.96 14.36 6.21
N ILE A 44 20.49 15.60 6.09
CA ILE A 44 19.67 16.25 7.12
C ILE A 44 18.34 15.50 7.33
N CYS A 45 17.80 14.90 6.27
CA CYS A 45 16.52 14.20 6.32
C CYS A 45 16.57 12.82 6.98
N HIS A 46 17.75 12.30 7.27
CA HIS A 46 17.86 11.02 7.98
C HIS A 46 17.33 11.12 9.43
N PRO A 47 16.89 10.00 10.01
CA PRO A 47 16.55 9.92 11.43
C PRO A 47 17.72 10.35 12.33
N PHE A 48 17.42 10.82 13.54
CA PHE A 48 18.44 11.18 14.54
C PHE A 48 19.43 10.03 14.83
N VAL A 49 18.94 8.79 14.81
CA VAL A 49 19.76 7.59 15.04
C VAL A 49 20.82 7.39 13.95
N GLU A 50 20.55 7.88 12.73
CA GLU A 50 21.45 7.83 11.58
C GLU A 50 22.28 9.12 11.42
N GLY A 51 22.27 10.00 12.43
CA GLY A 51 23.03 11.27 12.41
C GLY A 51 22.37 12.41 11.64
N GLY A 52 21.11 12.27 11.23
CA GLY A 52 20.32 13.35 10.62
C GLY A 52 19.55 14.20 11.65
N LEU A 53 18.81 15.21 11.16
CA LEU A 53 17.96 16.08 11.99
C LEU A 53 16.51 15.57 12.11
N GLY A 54 16.18 14.42 11.53
CA GLY A 54 14.83 13.85 11.56
C GLY A 54 13.79 14.66 10.76
N ILE A 55 14.23 15.60 9.92
CA ILE A 55 13.33 16.39 9.06
C ILE A 55 12.86 15.52 7.91
N ARG A 56 11.55 15.34 7.75
CA ARG A 56 11.04 14.48 6.66
C ARG A 56 11.15 15.19 5.31
N ASP A 57 11.70 14.48 4.34
CA ASP A 57 11.70 14.95 2.96
C ASP A 57 10.28 15.05 2.40
N MET A 58 10.03 16.08 1.58
CA MET A 58 8.70 16.38 1.06
C MET A 58 8.16 15.27 0.16
N ASP A 59 9.01 14.65 -0.65
CA ASP A 59 8.58 13.54 -1.50
C ASP A 59 8.20 12.32 -0.66
N THR A 60 8.92 12.08 0.44
CA THR A 60 8.61 11.01 1.40
C THR A 60 7.27 11.27 2.09
N VAL A 61 7.02 12.51 2.54
CA VAL A 61 5.73 12.90 3.12
C VAL A 61 4.59 12.69 2.13
N MET A 62 4.74 13.15 0.88
CA MET A 62 3.73 12.98 -0.16
C MET A 62 3.43 11.49 -0.43
N GLN A 63 4.48 10.66 -0.57
CA GLN A 63 4.33 9.23 -0.80
C GLN A 63 3.63 8.53 0.37
N SER A 64 3.98 8.86 1.62
CA SER A 64 3.32 8.29 2.81
C SER A 64 1.83 8.64 2.87
N LEU A 65 1.46 9.89 2.54
CA LEU A 65 0.07 10.33 2.52
C LEU A 65 -0.74 9.61 1.43
N GLN A 66 -0.18 9.50 0.23
CA GLN A 66 -0.81 8.76 -0.88
C GLN A 66 -0.94 7.27 -0.54
N SER A 67 0.06 6.69 0.11
CA SER A 67 0.04 5.30 0.59
C SER A 67 -1.05 5.07 1.63
N LYS A 68 -1.28 6.03 2.53
CA LYS A 68 -2.39 5.99 3.49
C LYS A 68 -3.75 5.94 2.77
N PHE A 69 -3.94 6.73 1.72
CA PHE A 69 -5.17 6.68 0.92
C PHE A 69 -5.33 5.36 0.16
N ALA A 70 -4.23 4.82 -0.39
CA ALA A 70 -4.23 3.50 -1.01
C ALA A 70 -4.61 2.40 0.00
N TRP A 71 -4.12 2.50 1.24
CA TRP A 71 -4.51 1.60 2.33
C TRP A 71 -6.00 1.72 2.69
N LEU A 72 -6.51 2.95 2.83
CA LEU A 72 -7.94 3.19 3.08
C LEU A 72 -8.82 2.62 1.96
N PHE A 73 -8.34 2.69 0.71
CA PHE A 73 -9.02 2.08 -0.42
C PHE A 73 -9.07 0.55 -0.29
N LEU A 74 -8.06 -0.10 0.29
CA LEU A 74 -8.05 -1.55 0.53
C LEU A 74 -8.99 -1.97 1.68
N GLN A 75 -9.04 -1.20 2.76
CA GLN A 75 -9.77 -1.53 4.00
C GLN A 75 -11.31 -1.60 3.84
N ARG A 76 -11.88 -1.19 2.70
CA ARG A 76 -13.32 -1.30 2.33
C ARG A 76 -14.33 -0.49 3.18
N GLN A 77 -13.91 0.12 4.28
CA GLN A 77 -14.85 0.63 5.29
C GLN A 77 -15.29 2.09 5.09
N SER A 78 -14.52 2.92 4.39
CA SER A 78 -14.84 4.34 4.26
C SER A 78 -15.79 4.63 3.08
N LEU A 79 -16.64 5.66 3.22
CA LEU A 79 -17.50 6.16 2.14
C LEU A 79 -16.68 6.54 0.90
N TRP A 80 -15.53 7.18 1.12
CA TRP A 80 -14.58 7.49 0.05
C TRP A 80 -14.13 6.24 -0.71
N ALA A 81 -13.78 5.16 0.00
CA ALA A 81 -13.38 3.90 -0.65
C ALA A 81 -14.53 3.30 -1.47
N GLN A 82 -15.78 3.40 -1.02
CA GLN A 82 -16.95 2.93 -1.76
C GLN A 82 -17.16 3.71 -3.07
N ILE A 83 -17.09 5.04 -3.02
CA ILE A 83 -17.23 5.91 -4.21
C ILE A 83 -16.09 5.67 -5.20
N VAL A 84 -14.86 5.54 -4.70
CA VAL A 84 -13.71 5.27 -5.57
C VAL A 84 -13.81 3.90 -6.23
N ARG A 85 -14.33 2.89 -5.52
CA ARG A 85 -14.58 1.55 -6.08
C ARG A 85 -15.67 1.52 -7.12
N SER A 86 -16.77 2.26 -6.91
CA SER A 86 -17.84 2.32 -7.91
C SER A 86 -17.34 2.94 -9.22
N LYS A 87 -16.42 3.92 -9.12
CA LYS A 87 -15.83 4.58 -10.30
C LYS A 87 -14.70 3.79 -10.97
N TYR A 88 -13.74 3.28 -10.19
CA TYR A 88 -12.49 2.70 -10.71
C TYR A 88 -12.41 1.16 -10.61
N GLY A 89 -13.36 0.53 -9.92
CA GLY A 89 -13.40 -0.91 -9.69
C GLY A 89 -12.79 -1.33 -8.35
N THR A 90 -12.84 -2.64 -8.09
CA THR A 90 -12.20 -3.23 -6.91
C THR A 90 -10.67 -3.24 -7.05
N TRP A 91 -9.96 -3.36 -5.94
CA TRP A 91 -8.50 -3.36 -5.96
C TRP A 91 -7.91 -4.48 -6.83
N HIS A 92 -8.52 -5.68 -6.86
CA HIS A 92 -8.12 -6.76 -7.76
C HIS A 92 -8.22 -6.34 -9.23
N HIS A 93 -9.29 -5.64 -9.61
CA HIS A 93 -9.48 -5.15 -10.97
C HIS A 93 -8.41 -4.13 -11.37
N VAL A 94 -8.06 -3.23 -10.44
CA VAL A 94 -7.00 -2.22 -10.65
C VAL A 94 -5.62 -2.87 -10.78
N LEU A 95 -5.31 -3.88 -9.97
CA LEU A 95 -4.03 -4.60 -10.06
C LEU A 95 -3.93 -5.46 -11.33
N GLN A 96 -5.02 -6.11 -11.75
CA GLN A 96 -5.04 -6.97 -12.94
C GLN A 96 -5.06 -6.19 -14.25
N LYS A 97 -5.93 -5.18 -14.36
CA LYS A 97 -6.10 -4.42 -15.61
C LYS A 97 -5.19 -3.20 -15.71
N GLY A 98 -4.49 -2.87 -14.64
CA GLY A 98 -3.70 -1.65 -14.54
C GLY A 98 -4.56 -0.39 -14.46
N ILE A 99 -3.89 0.75 -14.41
CA ILE A 99 -4.54 2.05 -14.25
C ILE A 99 -4.97 2.57 -15.62
N ARG A 100 -6.25 2.92 -15.78
CA ARG A 100 -6.79 3.46 -17.04
C ARG A 100 -6.17 4.84 -17.35
N PRO A 101 -5.81 5.12 -18.61
CA PRO A 101 -5.22 6.40 -19.00
C PRO A 101 -6.17 7.60 -18.79
N SER A 102 -7.48 7.39 -18.91
CA SER A 102 -8.52 8.41 -18.66
C SER A 102 -8.85 8.63 -17.18
N SER A 103 -8.13 7.98 -16.26
CA SER A 103 -8.38 8.15 -14.83
C SER A 103 -7.85 9.47 -14.29
N SER A 104 -8.36 9.89 -13.12
CA SER A 104 -8.02 11.20 -12.58
C SER A 104 -6.56 11.23 -12.12
N HIS A 105 -5.94 12.41 -12.19
CA HIS A 105 -4.58 12.62 -11.68
C HIS A 105 -4.43 12.21 -10.22
N CYS A 106 -5.46 12.47 -9.39
CA CYS A 106 -5.47 12.07 -7.99
C CYS A 106 -5.48 10.55 -7.83
N TRP A 107 -6.33 9.86 -8.60
CA TRP A 107 -6.37 8.40 -8.58
C TRP A 107 -5.06 7.79 -9.06
N ASN A 108 -4.49 8.32 -10.15
CA ASN A 108 -3.19 7.90 -10.66
C ASN A 108 -2.07 8.01 -9.61
N ALA A 109 -2.09 9.05 -8.77
CA ALA A 109 -1.10 9.22 -7.72
C ALA A 109 -1.26 8.15 -6.61
N ILE A 110 -2.49 7.84 -6.22
CA ILE A 110 -2.81 6.85 -5.17
C ILE A 110 -2.59 5.42 -5.67
N ALA A 111 -3.11 5.09 -6.85
CA ALA A 111 -3.14 3.74 -7.40
C ALA A 111 -1.73 3.18 -7.67
N LYS A 112 -0.73 4.04 -7.89
CA LYS A 112 0.68 3.66 -8.03
C LYS A 112 1.24 2.94 -6.80
N HIS A 113 0.71 3.21 -5.61
CA HIS A 113 1.19 2.61 -4.36
C HIS A 113 0.45 1.32 -4.01
N LEU A 114 -0.64 0.98 -4.72
CA LEU A 114 -1.43 -0.23 -4.44
C LEU A 114 -0.61 -1.52 -4.54
N PRO A 115 0.23 -1.76 -5.57
CA PRO A 115 1.02 -2.99 -5.67
C PRO A 115 1.99 -3.17 -4.50
N LEU A 116 2.64 -2.08 -4.08
CA LEU A 116 3.59 -2.10 -2.97
C LEU A 116 2.86 -2.47 -1.67
N ILE A 117 1.71 -1.85 -1.42
CA ILE A 117 0.95 -2.09 -0.19
C ILE A 117 0.34 -3.49 -0.20
N SER A 118 -0.23 -3.95 -1.32
CA SER A 118 -0.81 -5.29 -1.42
C SER A 118 0.22 -6.39 -1.16
N ASN A 119 1.46 -6.20 -1.60
CA ASN A 119 2.52 -7.18 -1.41
C ASN A 119 2.99 -7.26 0.04
N ASN A 120 2.96 -6.13 0.75
CA ASN A 120 3.45 -6.01 2.13
C ASN A 120 2.34 -6.11 3.19
N THR A 121 1.11 -6.44 2.80
CA THR A 121 -0.03 -6.52 3.72
C THR A 121 -0.68 -7.89 3.64
N ARG A 122 -1.24 -8.32 4.79
CA ARG A 122 -1.99 -9.58 4.92
C ARG A 122 -3.41 -9.31 5.34
N MET A 123 -4.33 -10.11 4.84
CA MET A 123 -5.71 -10.11 5.32
C MET A 123 -5.80 -10.84 6.65
N ILE A 124 -6.52 -10.25 7.59
CA ILE A 124 -6.89 -10.87 8.86
C ILE A 124 -8.40 -11.06 8.82
N ILE A 125 -8.87 -12.30 8.97
CA ILE A 125 -10.31 -12.61 8.99
C ILE A 125 -10.92 -11.93 10.21
N ARG A 126 -11.76 -10.92 9.97
CA ARG A 126 -12.59 -10.30 11.00
C ARG A 126 -14.03 -10.07 10.54
N SER A 127 -14.29 -10.02 9.25
CA SER A 127 -15.64 -9.96 8.68
C SER A 127 -15.70 -10.89 7.47
N GLY A 128 -16.76 -11.69 7.36
CA GLY A 128 -16.94 -12.78 6.38
C GLY A 128 -17.00 -12.37 4.89
N ASN A 129 -16.42 -11.24 4.51
CA ASN A 129 -16.36 -10.69 3.14
C ASN A 129 -14.93 -10.76 2.54
N SER A 130 -14.14 -11.75 2.96
CA SER A 130 -12.80 -12.03 2.41
C SER A 130 -12.91 -13.04 1.26
N SER A 131 -12.12 -12.84 0.21
CA SER A 131 -12.06 -13.75 -0.93
C SER A 131 -10.81 -14.60 -0.81
N PHE A 132 -10.96 -15.87 -0.43
CA PHE A 132 -9.83 -16.79 -0.22
C PHE A 132 -8.83 -16.77 -1.38
N TRP A 133 -9.29 -16.94 -2.61
CA TRP A 133 -8.41 -17.05 -3.78
C TRP A 133 -7.79 -15.74 -4.27
N LYS A 134 -8.30 -14.58 -3.84
CA LYS A 134 -7.89 -13.29 -4.42
C LYS A 134 -7.03 -12.48 -3.47
N GLU A 135 -7.02 -12.80 -2.18
CA GLU A 135 -6.41 -11.99 -1.14
C GLU A 135 -5.09 -12.59 -0.63
N ASN A 136 -4.20 -11.75 -0.07
CA ASN A 136 -2.93 -12.19 0.50
C ASN A 136 -3.14 -12.65 1.95
N TRP A 137 -3.13 -13.96 2.17
CA TRP A 137 -3.32 -14.57 3.49
C TRP A 137 -2.02 -14.76 4.26
N LEU A 138 -0.96 -15.13 3.54
CA LEU A 138 0.29 -15.59 4.13
C LEU A 138 1.26 -14.45 4.45
N GLY A 139 0.91 -13.20 4.11
CA GLY A 139 1.79 -12.04 4.27
C GLY A 139 3.03 -12.07 3.38
N ARG A 140 3.06 -13.00 2.44
CA ARG A 140 3.98 -13.06 1.31
C ARG A 140 3.12 -13.02 0.07
N SER A 141 3.52 -12.24 -0.91
CA SER A 141 2.72 -12.08 -2.10
C SER A 141 2.52 -13.43 -2.79
N LEU A 142 1.30 -13.94 -2.78
CA LEU A 142 0.83 -15.00 -3.68
C LEU A 142 0.70 -14.40 -5.08
N TRP A 143 1.76 -13.80 -5.62
CA TRP A 143 1.87 -13.60 -7.06
C TRP A 143 2.16 -14.97 -7.64
N PHE A 144 1.11 -15.76 -7.80
CA PHE A 144 1.09 -16.72 -8.87
C PHE A 144 0.41 -16.03 -10.05
N PRO A 145 1.15 -15.34 -10.94
CA PRO A 145 0.61 -14.95 -12.24
C PRO A 145 0.28 -16.17 -13.12
N GLY A 146 0.49 -17.40 -12.61
CA GLY A 146 0.18 -18.65 -13.29
C GLY A 146 -0.56 -19.68 -12.42
N CYS A 147 -1.16 -19.31 -11.29
CA CYS A 147 -2.20 -20.17 -10.72
C CYS A 147 -3.47 -19.86 -11.49
N PRO A 148 -3.90 -20.71 -12.43
CA PRO A 148 -5.29 -20.62 -12.86
C PRO A 148 -6.09 -20.68 -11.56
N LEU A 149 -6.97 -19.70 -11.33
CA LEU A 149 -8.16 -19.99 -10.53
C LEU A 149 -8.63 -21.33 -11.07
N PRO A 150 -8.68 -22.41 -10.27
CA PRO A 150 -9.16 -23.66 -10.80
C PRO A 150 -10.52 -23.31 -11.38
N LEU A 151 -10.67 -23.57 -12.68
CA LEU A 151 -11.82 -23.15 -13.48
C LEU A 151 -12.98 -24.06 -13.11
N LEU A 152 -13.26 -24.13 -11.81
CA LEU A 152 -14.21 -25.01 -11.21
C LEU A 152 -15.56 -24.37 -11.46
N SER A 153 -16.36 -25.04 -12.26
CA SER A 153 -17.80 -24.88 -12.19
C SER A 153 -18.21 -25.06 -10.73
N ALA A 154 -19.27 -24.36 -10.28
CA ALA A 154 -19.76 -24.48 -8.90
C ALA A 154 -20.04 -25.95 -8.48
N LYS A 155 -20.25 -26.83 -9.47
CA LYS A 155 -20.38 -28.28 -9.30
C LYS A 155 -19.06 -28.96 -8.92
N GLU A 156 -17.96 -28.64 -9.61
CA GLU A 156 -16.65 -29.24 -9.33
C GLU A 156 -16.03 -28.73 -8.03
N ALA A 157 -16.39 -27.51 -7.60
CA ALA A 157 -15.99 -26.98 -6.29
C ALA A 157 -16.72 -27.66 -5.10
N LEU A 158 -17.89 -28.26 -5.35
CA LEU A 158 -18.63 -29.06 -4.37
C LEU A 158 -18.09 -30.51 -4.28
N ASP A 159 -17.45 -30.99 -5.35
CA ASP A 159 -16.84 -32.33 -5.41
C ASP A 159 -15.43 -32.37 -4.78
N ILE A 160 -14.82 -31.21 -4.50
CA ILE A 160 -13.63 -31.14 -3.67
C ILE A 160 -14.06 -31.51 -2.25
N PRO A 161 -13.50 -32.56 -1.63
CA PRO A 161 -13.83 -32.89 -0.25
C PRO A 161 -13.63 -31.63 0.59
N PRO A 162 -14.61 -31.24 1.41
CA PRO A 162 -14.56 -29.98 2.14
C PRO A 162 -13.19 -29.88 2.80
N LEU A 163 -12.53 -28.73 2.72
CA LEU A 163 -11.14 -28.52 3.15
C LEU A 163 -10.87 -29.04 4.58
N LEU A 164 -11.92 -29.15 5.38
CA LEU A 164 -11.97 -29.82 6.68
C LEU A 164 -11.60 -31.32 6.65
N GLU A 165 -12.02 -32.10 5.64
CA GLU A 165 -11.63 -33.52 5.49
C GLU A 165 -10.21 -33.72 4.96
N VAL A 166 -9.67 -32.75 4.21
CA VAL A 166 -8.26 -32.79 3.76
C VAL A 166 -7.30 -32.41 4.89
N LEU A 167 -7.74 -31.56 5.82
CA LEU A 167 -6.94 -31.11 6.98
C LEU A 167 -7.07 -31.99 8.22
N LEU A 168 -8.14 -32.78 8.32
CA LEU A 168 -8.30 -33.76 9.39
C LEU A 168 -7.75 -35.09 8.92
N ASP A 169 -6.97 -35.76 9.76
CA ASP A 169 -6.60 -37.15 9.52
C ASP A 169 -7.88 -37.99 9.40
N SER A 170 -8.07 -38.58 8.22
CA SER A 170 -9.30 -39.28 7.80
C SER A 170 -9.64 -40.45 8.72
N SER A 171 -8.67 -40.96 9.47
CA SER A 171 -8.86 -42.03 10.43
C SER A 171 -9.29 -41.54 11.82
N SER A 172 -8.93 -40.32 12.23
CA SER A 172 -9.06 -39.86 13.61
C SER A 172 -9.99 -38.66 13.83
N LYS A 173 -10.38 -37.95 12.75
CA LYS A 173 -11.17 -36.69 12.81
C LYS A 173 -10.60 -35.69 13.83
N ARG A 174 -9.29 -35.71 14.05
CA ARG A 174 -8.56 -34.80 14.96
C ARG A 174 -7.57 -33.97 14.17
N TRP A 175 -7.27 -32.78 14.69
CA TRP A 175 -6.18 -31.95 14.18
C TRP A 175 -4.84 -32.67 14.40
N PRO A 176 -3.92 -32.68 13.42
CA PRO A 176 -2.59 -33.24 13.63
C PRO A 176 -1.89 -32.47 14.76
N SER A 177 -1.52 -33.19 15.82
CA SER A 177 -0.77 -32.63 16.93
C SER A 177 0.54 -32.03 16.41
N PRO A 178 0.96 -30.84 16.86
CA PRO A 178 2.28 -30.35 16.52
C PRO A 178 3.32 -31.33 17.07
N SER A 179 4.17 -31.89 16.19
CA SER A 179 5.34 -32.66 16.59
C SER A 179 6.21 -31.77 17.46
N SER A 180 6.41 -32.18 18.71
CA SER A 180 7.38 -31.53 19.60
C SER A 180 8.79 -31.90 19.13
N SER A 181 9.45 -30.93 18.50
CA SER A 181 10.88 -30.95 18.20
C SER A 181 11.34 -29.52 17.98
#